data_AF-I0YWC3-F1
#
_entry.id   AF-I0YWC3-F1
#
_cell.length_a   1.000
_cell.length_b   1.000
_cell.length_c   1.000
_cell.angle_alpha   90.00
_cell.angle_beta   90.00
_cell.angle_gamma   90.00
#
_symmetry.space_group_name_H-M   'P 1'
#
loop_
_entity.id
_entity.type
_entity.pdbx_description
1 polymer ?
#
loop_
_entity_poly.entity_id
_entity_poly.type
_entity_poly.pdbx_seq_one_letter_code
_entity_poly.pdbx_strand_id
1 'polypeptide(L)'
;MRLLVALAAFVAVVAISAQGQSPPPAIIDIGVGASAGNPIVQIPTSTNPNGQLTGQVISVMGGDPTAVKAQVLKSSTNSDPGTTVTTGGTFNVLGTSGGTTATVQTTGGTFTPITSEAVGDPEIRAFDGETFEFEGTPGSFYEAVGDQDHQVSVFLKVGHMWDHNGTYMQGMGMKAHGQEILVTLSDDDCLQVTANNEVLHVPDDGTYGLNTTLGKTPSAVHLDWKLFREKLGNSVRVSTETMTITVYMTRAGIKDKGGVEQPAYLNFEATLNRAPDHDLRGFMGQSYNNVRSSTRKLQAVPEWGYHHNASEYELPDYFSI
;
A
#
# COMPACT_ATOMS: atom_id res chain seq x y z
N MET A 1 -21.01 -51.26 67.53
CA MET A 1 -20.43 -50.54 66.38
C MET A 1 -19.95 -51.57 65.36
N ARG A 2 -20.71 -51.70 64.27
CA ARG A 2 -20.41 -52.44 63.03
C ARG A 2 -19.28 -51.68 62.28
N LEU A 3 -18.42 -52.18 61.40
CA LEU A 3 -18.20 -53.45 60.71
C LEU A 3 -16.75 -53.40 60.18
N LEU A 4 -16.05 -54.54 60.17
CA LEU A 4 -14.89 -54.86 59.32
C LEU A 4 -15.20 -54.61 57.82
N VAL A 5 -14.19 -54.28 57.00
CA VAL A 5 -13.77 -55.06 55.79
C VAL A 5 -12.40 -54.55 55.32
N ALA A 6 -11.49 -55.50 55.07
CA ALA A 6 -10.16 -55.37 54.50
C ALA A 6 -10.14 -55.92 53.04
N LEU A 7 -9.18 -55.48 52.21
CA LEU A 7 -8.53 -56.20 51.08
C LEU A 7 -7.54 -55.22 50.38
N ALA A 8 -6.20 -55.38 50.41
CA ALA A 8 -5.33 -56.23 49.58
C ALA A 8 -5.53 -56.00 48.04
N ALA A 9 -4.54 -55.86 47.16
CA ALA A 9 -3.19 -56.41 47.12
C ALA A 9 -2.28 -55.70 46.09
N PHE A 10 -0.98 -56.02 46.19
CA PHE A 10 0.09 -55.87 45.20
C PHE A 10 -0.28 -56.40 43.79
N VAL A 11 0.19 -55.72 42.73
CA VAL A 11 0.62 -56.37 41.48
C VAL A 11 1.89 -55.68 40.97
N ALA A 12 2.89 -56.50 40.66
CA ALA A 12 4.15 -56.13 40.05
C ALA A 12 4.10 -56.36 38.52
N VAL A 13 4.86 -55.53 37.80
CA VAL A 13 5.52 -55.73 36.48
C VAL A 13 4.65 -56.18 35.30
N VAL A 14 4.61 -55.32 34.26
CA VAL A 14 5.03 -55.72 32.90
C VAL A 14 5.71 -54.51 32.23
N ALA A 15 7.03 -54.61 32.01
CA ALA A 15 7.69 -53.81 31.00
C ALA A 15 7.47 -54.51 29.65
N ILE A 16 6.61 -53.95 28.80
CA ILE A 16 6.58 -54.26 27.37
C ILE A 16 7.26 -53.10 26.67
N SER A 17 8.46 -53.32 26.16
CA SER A 17 9.05 -52.45 25.15
C SER A 17 8.24 -52.63 23.86
N ALA A 18 7.41 -51.64 23.52
CA ALA A 18 6.82 -51.53 22.19
C ALA A 18 7.30 -50.21 21.57
N GLN A 19 7.79 -50.36 20.35
CA GLN A 19 8.52 -49.38 19.57
C GLN A 19 7.67 -48.15 19.20
N GLY A 20 8.31 -46.98 19.27
CA GLY A 20 8.21 -45.88 18.31
C GLY A 20 6.85 -45.57 17.67
N GLN A 21 5.96 -44.89 18.40
CA GLN A 21 5.06 -43.89 17.80
C GLN A 21 4.95 -42.69 18.74
N SER A 22 5.19 -41.48 18.20
CA SER A 22 4.95 -40.23 18.92
C SER A 22 3.46 -40.06 19.19
N PRO A 23 3.05 -39.58 20.38
CA PRO A 23 1.64 -39.25 20.63
C PRO A 23 1.19 -38.15 19.66
N PRO A 24 -0.07 -38.17 19.19
CA PRO A 24 -0.61 -37.06 18.41
C PRO A 24 -0.60 -35.77 19.27
N PRO A 25 -0.42 -34.59 18.65
CA PRO A 25 -0.45 -33.33 19.38
C PRO A 25 -1.79 -33.19 20.11
N ALA A 26 -1.72 -32.84 21.39
CA ALA A 26 -2.89 -32.51 22.18
C ALA A 26 -3.57 -31.27 21.57
N ILE A 27 -4.78 -31.44 21.05
CA ILE A 27 -5.65 -30.33 20.68
C ILE A 27 -6.27 -29.83 21.99
N ILE A 28 -5.83 -28.66 22.45
CA ILE A 28 -6.46 -27.95 23.57
C ILE A 28 -7.60 -27.13 22.97
N ASP A 29 -8.83 -27.59 23.16
CA ASP A 29 -10.02 -26.85 22.80
C ASP A 29 -10.36 -25.89 23.96
N ILE A 30 -10.17 -24.58 23.74
CA ILE A 30 -10.48 -23.55 24.74
C ILE A 30 -11.89 -23.03 24.46
N GLY A 31 -12.88 -23.59 25.13
CA GLY A 31 -14.24 -23.09 25.11
C GLY A 31 -14.31 -21.68 25.75
N VAL A 32 -14.58 -20.66 24.94
CA VAL A 32 -14.87 -19.30 25.42
C VAL A 32 -16.34 -19.19 25.81
N GLY A 33 -16.60 -19.12 27.11
CA GLY A 33 -17.92 -18.77 27.65
C GLY A 33 -18.17 -17.28 27.51
N ALA A 34 -19.32 -16.90 26.94
CA ALA A 34 -19.74 -15.51 26.82
C ALA A 34 -20.03 -14.92 28.21
N SER A 35 -19.22 -13.96 28.67
CA SER A 35 -19.56 -13.06 29.77
C SER A 35 -19.28 -11.61 29.36
N ALA A 36 -20.16 -10.70 29.77
CA ALA A 36 -20.22 -9.30 29.33
C ALA A 36 -19.14 -8.39 29.96
N GLY A 37 -17.87 -8.79 29.87
CA GLY A 37 -16.70 -7.97 30.21
C GLY A 37 -15.54 -8.33 29.28
N ASN A 38 -14.65 -7.38 28.99
CA ASN A 38 -13.49 -7.57 28.12
C ASN A 38 -12.77 -8.89 28.46
N PRO A 39 -12.82 -9.92 27.58
CA PRO A 39 -12.20 -11.20 27.89
C PRO A 39 -10.67 -11.01 27.86
N ILE A 40 -10.05 -11.02 29.04
CA ILE A 40 -8.61 -11.22 29.16
C ILE A 40 -8.38 -12.72 28.97
N VAL A 41 -7.94 -13.13 27.79
CA VAL A 41 -7.48 -14.51 27.56
C VAL A 41 -6.08 -14.62 28.16
N GLN A 42 -5.97 -15.11 29.39
CA GLN A 42 -4.70 -15.56 29.94
C GLN A 42 -4.36 -16.94 29.34
N ILE A 43 -3.44 -16.96 28.39
CA ILE A 43 -2.86 -18.21 27.90
C ILE A 43 -1.78 -18.65 28.90
N PRO A 44 -1.81 -19.89 29.41
CA PRO A 44 -0.75 -20.36 30.30
C PRO A 44 0.58 -20.39 29.55
N THR A 45 1.59 -19.74 30.09
CA THR A 45 2.97 -19.88 29.64
C THR A 45 3.50 -21.24 30.08
N SER A 46 3.93 -22.09 29.15
CA SER A 46 4.85 -23.17 29.49
C SER A 46 6.27 -22.69 29.20
N THR A 47 7.16 -22.93 30.17
CA THR A 47 8.61 -22.82 29.97
C THR A 47 9.14 -24.20 29.60
N ASN A 48 9.94 -24.27 28.54
CA ASN A 48 10.72 -25.48 28.30
C ASN A 48 11.82 -25.65 29.38
N PRO A 49 12.50 -26.81 29.45
CA PRO A 49 13.56 -27.05 30.44
C PRO A 49 14.75 -26.06 30.37
N ASN A 50 14.85 -25.28 29.29
CA ASN A 50 15.90 -24.28 29.08
C ASN A 50 15.44 -22.85 29.44
N GLY A 51 14.24 -22.69 30.02
CA GLY A 51 13.72 -21.39 30.45
C GLY A 51 13.17 -20.50 29.32
N GLN A 52 13.01 -21.02 28.09
CA GLN A 52 12.36 -20.27 27.01
C GLN A 52 10.84 -20.28 27.20
N LEU A 53 10.24 -19.10 27.10
CA LEU A 53 8.78 -18.93 27.04
C LEU A 53 8.28 -19.39 25.66
N THR A 54 7.59 -20.52 25.61
CA THR A 54 6.79 -20.90 24.44
C THR A 54 5.37 -20.41 24.67
N GLY A 55 5.16 -19.12 24.46
CA GLY A 55 3.86 -18.47 24.61
C GLY A 55 3.88 -17.12 23.92
N GLN A 56 3.23 -17.04 22.75
CA GLN A 56 3.07 -15.79 22.01
C GLN A 56 2.02 -14.94 22.72
N VAL A 57 2.39 -13.74 23.15
CA VAL A 57 1.41 -12.78 23.69
C VAL A 57 0.63 -12.20 22.52
N ILE A 58 -0.52 -12.79 22.21
CA ILE A 58 -1.53 -12.16 21.35
C ILE A 58 -2.45 -11.37 22.28
N SER A 59 -2.14 -10.09 22.49
CA SER A 59 -3.08 -9.21 23.17
C SER A 59 -4.16 -8.80 22.17
N VAL A 60 -5.34 -9.41 22.27
CA VAL A 60 -6.53 -9.01 21.51
C VAL A 60 -7.16 -7.83 22.24
N MET A 61 -6.99 -6.61 21.73
CA MET A 61 -7.70 -5.44 22.24
C MET A 61 -8.91 -5.13 21.35
N GLY A 62 -10.11 -5.28 21.91
CA GLY A 62 -11.34 -4.68 21.38
C GLY A 62 -12.44 -5.66 20.98
N GLY A 63 -13.65 -5.43 21.49
CA GLY A 63 -14.87 -6.22 21.24
C GLY A 63 -15.54 -6.00 19.89
N ASP A 64 -14.76 -5.77 18.83
CA ASP A 64 -15.24 -5.74 17.44
C ASP A 64 -14.47 -6.80 16.64
N PRO A 65 -15.13 -7.88 16.17
CA PRO A 65 -14.47 -8.96 15.43
C PRO A 65 -13.90 -8.52 14.07
N THR A 66 -14.16 -7.28 13.61
CA THR A 66 -13.63 -6.73 12.36
C THR A 66 -12.35 -5.91 12.53
N ALA A 67 -11.94 -5.60 13.77
CA ALA A 67 -10.81 -4.74 14.08
C ALA A 67 -9.75 -5.45 14.95
N VAL A 68 -9.23 -6.60 14.48
CA VAL A 68 -8.11 -7.27 15.17
C VAL A 68 -6.80 -6.55 14.85
N LYS A 69 -6.36 -5.65 15.74
CA LYS A 69 -5.00 -5.10 15.70
C LYS A 69 -4.06 -6.05 16.45
N ALA A 70 -3.37 -6.92 15.71
CA ALA A 70 -2.28 -7.71 16.29
C ALA A 70 -1.04 -6.82 16.43
N GLN A 71 -0.73 -6.39 17.65
CA GLN A 71 0.57 -5.77 17.96
C GLN A 71 1.51 -6.87 18.42
N VAL A 72 2.54 -7.18 17.63
CA VAL A 72 3.66 -8.00 18.11
C VAL A 72 4.43 -7.14 19.10
N LEU A 73 4.22 -7.37 20.41
CA LEU A 73 5.12 -6.82 21.41
C LEU A 73 6.51 -7.41 21.14
N LYS A 74 7.51 -6.53 20.99
CA LYS A 74 8.92 -6.90 20.86
C LYS A 74 9.25 -7.96 21.92
N SER A 75 9.46 -9.21 21.51
CA SER A 75 10.00 -10.22 22.42
C SER A 75 11.40 -9.78 22.80
N SER A 76 11.66 -9.72 24.10
CA SER A 76 12.99 -9.49 24.67
C SER A 76 14.01 -10.40 23.99
N THR A 77 15.02 -9.77 23.39
CA THR A 77 16.34 -10.30 22.98
C THR A 77 16.60 -11.77 23.31
N ASN A 78 16.13 -12.67 22.44
CA ASN A 78 16.82 -13.90 22.03
C ASN A 78 16.00 -14.56 20.92
N SER A 79 16.25 -14.16 19.68
CA SER A 79 15.68 -14.81 18.50
C SER A 79 16.59 -15.93 18.04
N ASP A 80 16.19 -17.18 18.27
CA ASP A 80 16.70 -18.31 17.49
C ASP A 80 16.33 -18.09 16.01
N PRO A 81 17.25 -18.28 15.06
CA PRO A 81 16.90 -18.32 13.64
C PRO A 81 16.04 -19.56 13.36
N GLY A 82 14.79 -19.36 12.91
CA GLY A 82 13.92 -20.47 12.47
C GLY A 82 12.48 -20.48 13.00
N THR A 83 12.03 -19.46 13.74
CA THR A 83 10.65 -19.42 14.24
C THR A 83 9.66 -19.02 13.14
N THR A 84 8.89 -19.98 12.63
CA THR A 84 7.76 -19.72 11.72
C THR A 84 6.52 -19.36 12.54
N VAL A 85 5.97 -18.16 12.30
CA VAL A 85 4.67 -17.74 12.87
C VAL A 85 3.61 -17.87 11.78
N THR A 86 2.65 -18.78 11.96
CA THR A 86 1.48 -18.94 11.09
C THR A 86 0.27 -18.29 11.75
N THR A 87 -0.24 -17.20 11.19
CA THR A 87 -1.51 -16.57 11.61
C THR A 87 -2.55 -16.68 10.50
N GLY A 88 -3.78 -17.04 10.85
CA GLY A 88 -4.93 -16.96 9.95
C GLY A 88 -5.63 -15.63 10.13
N GLY A 89 -5.68 -14.80 9.08
CA GLY A 89 -6.39 -13.51 9.08
C GLY A 89 -5.83 -12.52 8.05
N THR A 90 -6.60 -11.49 7.72
CA THR A 90 -6.13 -10.37 6.89
C THR A 90 -5.07 -9.59 7.68
N PHE A 91 -3.83 -9.61 7.20
CA PHE A 91 -2.73 -8.87 7.81
C PHE A 91 -2.25 -7.83 6.80
N ASN A 92 -2.30 -6.55 7.18
CA ASN A 92 -1.60 -5.51 6.43
C ASN A 92 -0.11 -5.64 6.76
N VAL A 93 0.59 -6.49 6.01
CA VAL A 93 2.06 -6.56 6.06
C VAL A 93 2.57 -5.35 5.30
N LEU A 94 2.81 -4.25 6.00
CA LEU A 94 3.67 -3.19 5.50
C LEU A 94 5.12 -3.55 5.85
N GLY A 95 5.96 -3.63 4.82
CA GLY A 95 7.25 -4.34 4.83
C GLY A 95 8.15 -4.02 6.01
N THR A 96 8.86 -5.04 6.50
CA THR A 96 9.88 -4.91 7.53
C THR A 96 11.06 -4.09 6.98
N SER A 97 11.48 -3.05 7.72
CA SER A 97 12.72 -2.31 7.46
C SER A 97 13.80 -2.80 8.42
N GLY A 98 14.86 -3.43 7.87
CA GLY A 98 16.18 -3.51 8.50
C GLY A 98 16.38 -4.45 9.70
N GLY A 99 17.19 -5.50 9.49
CA GLY A 99 17.97 -6.15 10.55
C GLY A 99 17.28 -7.32 11.26
N THR A 100 17.67 -8.55 10.86
CA THR A 100 17.21 -9.87 11.33
C THR A 100 15.96 -10.40 10.61
N THR A 101 16.18 -11.39 9.74
CA THR A 101 15.15 -12.06 8.94
C THR A 101 14.26 -12.93 9.82
N ALA A 102 13.21 -12.35 10.39
CA ALA A 102 12.03 -13.12 10.77
C ALA A 102 11.17 -13.27 9.52
N THR A 103 11.24 -14.41 8.84
CA THR A 103 10.31 -14.76 7.78
C THR A 103 8.93 -15.00 8.40
N VAL A 104 8.11 -13.96 8.44
CA VAL A 104 6.68 -14.12 8.65
C VAL A 104 6.09 -14.58 7.32
N GLN A 105 5.97 -15.89 7.16
CA GLN A 105 5.28 -16.48 6.02
C GLN A 105 3.78 -16.36 6.27
N THR A 106 3.19 -15.21 5.90
CA THR A 106 1.73 -15.07 5.87
C THR A 106 1.18 -15.88 4.71
N THR A 107 0.76 -17.10 4.97
CA THR A 107 -0.03 -17.88 4.01
C THR A 107 -1.41 -17.25 3.92
N GLY A 108 -1.58 -16.25 3.03
CA GLY A 108 -2.88 -15.61 2.76
C GLY A 108 -3.07 -14.19 3.29
N GLY A 109 -2.00 -13.43 3.56
CA GLY A 109 -2.12 -12.00 3.81
C GLY A 109 -2.53 -11.27 2.53
N THR A 110 -3.77 -10.78 2.45
CA THR A 110 -4.20 -9.91 1.35
C THR A 110 -3.55 -8.55 1.52
N PHE A 111 -2.71 -8.14 0.57
CA PHE A 111 -2.26 -6.75 0.50
C PHE A 111 -3.48 -5.87 0.22
N THR A 112 -3.77 -4.93 1.11
CA THR A 112 -4.81 -3.92 0.87
C THR A 112 -4.21 -2.84 -0.02
N PRO A 113 -4.75 -2.60 -1.24
CA PRO A 113 -4.28 -1.52 -2.07
C PRO A 113 -4.35 -0.18 -1.34
N ILE A 114 -3.30 0.62 -1.47
CA ILE A 114 -3.24 1.99 -0.95
C ILE A 114 -3.21 2.95 -2.11
N THR A 115 -3.96 4.04 -1.96
CA THR A 115 -4.26 4.97 -3.04
C THR A 115 -3.74 6.35 -2.72
N SER A 116 -3.37 7.09 -3.75
CA SER A 116 -3.06 8.50 -3.71
C SER A 116 -3.75 9.18 -4.90
N GLU A 117 -4.03 10.46 -4.80
CA GLU A 117 -4.69 11.24 -5.85
C GLU A 117 -4.10 12.65 -5.91
N ALA A 118 -4.12 13.24 -7.09
CA ALA A 118 -3.76 14.62 -7.32
C ALA A 118 -4.82 15.27 -8.23
N VAL A 119 -5.42 16.36 -7.77
CA VAL A 119 -6.52 17.02 -8.47
C VAL A 119 -6.35 18.54 -8.50
N GLY A 120 -6.82 19.18 -9.57
CA GLY A 120 -6.87 20.65 -9.64
C GLY A 120 -5.49 21.31 -9.48
N ASP A 121 -5.44 22.38 -8.67
CA ASP A 121 -4.20 23.10 -8.34
C ASP A 121 -3.46 22.36 -7.23
N PRO A 122 -2.41 21.59 -7.55
CA PRO A 122 -2.48 20.16 -7.32
C PRO A 122 -2.69 19.86 -5.83
N GLU A 123 -3.93 19.55 -5.47
CA GLU A 123 -4.30 19.05 -4.16
C GLU A 123 -3.98 17.56 -4.16
N ILE A 124 -2.92 17.19 -3.45
CA ILE A 124 -2.42 15.84 -3.35
C ILE A 124 -2.97 15.22 -2.09
N ARG A 125 -3.63 14.07 -2.21
CA ARG A 125 -3.84 13.16 -1.09
C ARG A 125 -2.87 12.00 -1.25
N ALA A 126 -1.93 11.88 -0.32
CA ALA A 126 -0.81 10.96 -0.39
C ALA A 126 -1.19 9.54 0.10
N PHE A 127 -0.26 8.58 0.03
CA PHE A 127 -0.52 7.18 0.38
C PHE A 127 -0.78 6.94 1.87
N ASP A 128 -0.36 7.85 2.75
CA ASP A 128 -0.68 7.84 4.19
C ASP A 128 -2.04 8.48 4.51
N GLY A 129 -2.71 9.01 3.48
CA GLY A 129 -4.00 9.67 3.54
C GLY A 129 -3.94 11.15 3.94
N GLU A 130 -2.75 11.73 4.11
CA GLU A 130 -2.59 13.17 4.31
C GLU A 130 -2.84 13.93 3.02
N THR A 131 -3.41 15.13 3.14
CA THR A 131 -3.72 16.02 2.01
C THR A 131 -2.88 17.30 2.10
N PHE A 132 -2.32 17.74 0.98
CA PHE A 132 -1.54 18.97 0.87
C PHE A 132 -1.61 19.57 -0.53
N GLU A 133 -1.37 20.88 -0.65
CA GLU A 133 -1.21 21.56 -1.94
C GLU A 133 0.26 21.46 -2.38
N PHE A 134 0.51 21.00 -3.60
CA PHE A 134 1.87 20.92 -4.14
C PHE A 134 2.24 22.22 -4.86
N GLU A 135 2.98 23.08 -4.15
CA GLU A 135 3.44 24.40 -4.63
C GLU A 135 4.68 24.31 -5.54
N GLY A 136 4.56 23.57 -6.64
CA GLY A 136 5.60 23.50 -7.66
C GLY A 136 5.71 24.77 -8.51
N THR A 137 6.81 24.90 -9.24
CA THR A 137 7.03 25.98 -10.21
C THR A 137 6.48 25.58 -11.57
N PRO A 138 5.59 26.39 -12.18
CA PRO A 138 5.17 26.17 -13.55
C PRO A 138 6.35 26.11 -14.54
N GLY A 139 6.34 25.14 -15.44
CA GLY A 139 7.44 24.89 -16.39
C GLY A 139 8.51 23.93 -15.87
N SER A 140 8.36 23.39 -14.66
CA SER A 140 9.27 22.39 -14.09
C SER A 140 8.64 20.99 -14.04
N PHE A 141 9.51 19.97 -13.96
CA PHE A 141 9.15 18.57 -13.78
C PHE A 141 9.37 18.16 -12.33
N TYR A 142 8.53 17.28 -11.80
CA TYR A 142 8.64 16.80 -10.42
C TYR A 142 8.44 15.29 -10.33
N GLU A 143 9.23 14.62 -9.49
CA GLU A 143 9.06 13.21 -9.16
C GLU A 143 7.90 13.03 -8.17
N ALA A 144 6.83 12.38 -8.63
CA ALA A 144 5.66 12.10 -7.82
C ALA A 144 5.86 10.81 -7.00
N VAL A 145 6.30 9.75 -7.68
CA VAL A 145 6.69 8.47 -7.08
C VAL A 145 7.86 7.91 -7.87
N GLY A 146 8.88 7.38 -7.20
CA GLY A 146 9.94 6.66 -7.89
C GLY A 146 10.59 5.58 -7.03
N ASP A 147 10.98 4.46 -7.63
CA ASP A 147 11.91 3.51 -7.04
C ASP A 147 13.02 3.17 -8.05
N GLN A 148 13.54 1.95 -8.02
CA GLN A 148 14.54 1.48 -8.97
C GLN A 148 13.93 1.05 -10.33
N ASP A 149 12.69 0.59 -10.33
CA ASP A 149 12.02 -0.02 -11.49
C ASP A 149 10.87 0.82 -12.04
N HIS A 150 10.37 1.79 -11.25
CA HIS A 150 9.24 2.64 -11.56
C HIS A 150 9.59 4.12 -11.32
N GLN A 151 9.12 5.00 -12.20
CA GLN A 151 9.05 6.44 -11.98
C GLN A 151 7.73 6.98 -12.50
N VAL A 152 7.14 7.89 -11.74
CA VAL A 152 6.02 8.73 -12.14
C VAL A 152 6.44 10.16 -11.89
N SER A 153 6.38 10.97 -12.94
CA SER A 153 6.74 12.38 -12.93
C SER A 153 5.57 13.22 -13.43
N VAL A 154 5.50 14.47 -12.97
CA VAL A 154 4.50 15.45 -13.38
C VAL A 154 5.18 16.69 -13.97
N PHE A 155 4.54 17.30 -14.95
CA PHE A 155 4.93 18.60 -15.49
C PHE A 155 3.84 19.62 -15.23
N LEU A 156 4.24 20.77 -14.70
CA LEU A 156 3.32 21.81 -14.24
C LEU A 156 3.22 22.96 -15.23
N LYS A 157 2.03 23.52 -15.37
CA LYS A 157 1.75 24.76 -16.12
C LYS A 157 1.06 25.79 -15.23
N VAL A 158 1.04 27.03 -15.68
CA VAL A 158 0.30 28.11 -15.02
C VAL A 158 -1.20 27.87 -15.16
N GLY A 159 -1.93 28.03 -14.06
CA GLY A 159 -3.38 28.21 -14.01
C GLY A 159 -3.73 29.65 -13.63
N HIS A 160 -4.68 30.27 -14.32
CA HIS A 160 -5.17 31.59 -13.95
C HIS A 160 -6.45 31.47 -13.14
N MET A 161 -6.40 31.88 -11.88
CA MET A 161 -7.54 31.85 -10.97
C MET A 161 -8.00 33.29 -10.68
N TRP A 162 -9.17 33.43 -10.08
CA TRP A 162 -9.81 34.73 -9.86
C TRP A 162 -9.03 35.70 -8.96
N ASP A 163 -8.27 35.20 -7.99
CA ASP A 163 -7.51 35.99 -7.00
C ASP A 163 -5.99 35.78 -7.05
N HIS A 164 -5.49 34.78 -7.78
CA HIS A 164 -4.06 34.49 -7.93
C HIS A 164 -3.78 33.64 -9.17
N ASN A 165 -2.49 33.37 -9.43
CA ASN A 165 -2.11 32.31 -10.37
C ASN A 165 -1.90 31.02 -9.57
N GLY A 166 -2.63 29.98 -9.93
CA GLY A 166 -2.41 28.62 -9.45
C GLY A 166 -1.48 27.84 -10.38
N THR A 167 -1.33 26.56 -10.10
CA THR A 167 -0.56 25.64 -10.91
C THR A 167 -1.48 24.52 -11.39
N TYR A 168 -1.23 23.92 -12.56
CA TYR A 168 -2.00 22.78 -13.04
C TYR A 168 -1.08 21.75 -13.65
N MET A 169 -1.46 20.46 -13.57
CA MET A 169 -0.72 19.42 -14.30
C MET A 169 -1.05 19.49 -15.79
N GLN A 170 -0.01 19.64 -16.61
CA GLN A 170 -0.12 19.58 -18.07
C GLN A 170 0.30 18.23 -18.63
N GLY A 171 1.18 17.51 -17.94
CA GLY A 171 1.60 16.19 -18.38
C GLY A 171 2.10 15.31 -17.25
N MET A 172 2.12 14.01 -17.53
CA MET A 172 2.56 12.97 -16.64
C MET A 172 3.41 11.95 -17.41
N GLY A 173 4.63 11.72 -16.93
CA GLY A 173 5.50 10.65 -17.39
C GLY A 173 5.39 9.44 -16.46
N MET A 174 5.39 8.24 -17.05
CA MET A 174 5.55 6.99 -16.33
C MET A 174 6.63 6.14 -17.00
N LYS A 175 7.67 5.79 -16.25
CA LYS A 175 8.69 4.83 -16.65
C LYS A 175 8.54 3.57 -15.82
N ALA A 176 8.41 2.42 -16.46
CA ALA A 176 8.36 1.14 -15.76
C ALA A 176 8.97 0.03 -16.63
N HIS A 177 9.87 -0.76 -16.06
CA HIS A 177 10.50 -1.90 -16.77
C HIS A 177 11.12 -1.53 -18.14
N GLY A 178 11.70 -0.32 -18.22
CA GLY A 178 12.26 0.23 -19.46
C GLY A 178 11.23 0.63 -20.53
N GLN A 179 9.93 0.62 -20.21
CA GLN A 179 8.88 1.23 -21.03
C GLN A 179 8.61 2.64 -20.54
N GLU A 180 8.46 3.57 -21.47
CA GLU A 180 8.16 4.98 -21.19
C GLU A 180 6.78 5.31 -21.75
N ILE A 181 5.91 5.86 -20.90
CA ILE A 181 4.59 6.32 -21.26
C ILE A 181 4.50 7.79 -20.87
N LEU A 182 4.08 8.63 -21.79
CA LEU A 182 3.89 10.06 -21.53
C LEU A 182 2.47 10.46 -21.93
N VAL A 183 1.74 11.03 -20.98
CA VAL A 183 0.38 11.55 -21.15
C VAL A 183 0.44 13.08 -21.01
N THR A 184 0.06 13.82 -22.03
CA THR A 184 0.14 15.29 -22.05
C THR A 184 -1.15 15.91 -22.57
N LEU A 185 -1.32 17.19 -22.30
CA LEU A 185 -2.25 18.05 -23.03
C LEU A 185 -1.52 18.78 -24.15
N SER A 186 -2.06 18.72 -25.36
CA SER A 186 -1.63 19.56 -26.48
C SER A 186 -2.12 21.00 -26.35
N ASP A 187 -1.64 21.86 -27.25
CA ASP A 187 -1.97 23.30 -27.29
C ASP A 187 -3.47 23.57 -27.49
N ASP A 188 -4.22 22.61 -28.04
CA ASP A 188 -5.67 22.64 -28.24
C ASP A 188 -6.44 21.93 -27.10
N ASP A 189 -5.80 21.69 -25.96
CA ASP A 189 -6.38 21.05 -24.77
C ASP A 189 -6.87 19.60 -25.03
N CYS A 190 -6.28 18.90 -26.01
CA CYS A 190 -6.53 17.49 -26.27
C CYS A 190 -5.54 16.59 -25.53
N LEU A 191 -6.01 15.43 -25.07
CA LEU A 191 -5.15 14.42 -24.45
C LEU A 191 -4.30 13.72 -25.53
N GLN A 192 -2.98 13.77 -25.38
CA GLN A 192 -2.02 13.04 -26.20
C GLN A 192 -1.32 11.98 -25.36
N VAL A 193 -1.11 10.81 -25.95
CA VAL A 193 -0.45 9.67 -25.29
C VAL A 193 0.66 9.18 -26.19
N THR A 194 1.87 9.07 -25.65
CA THR A 194 2.99 8.42 -26.32
C THR A 194 3.46 7.23 -25.51
N ALA A 195 3.91 6.18 -26.21
CA ALA A 195 4.59 5.04 -25.61
C ALA A 195 5.91 4.82 -26.36
N ASN A 196 7.03 4.80 -25.62
CA ASN A 196 8.38 4.65 -26.17
C ASN A 196 8.66 5.60 -27.35
N ASN A 197 8.29 6.88 -27.19
CA ASN A 197 8.39 7.94 -28.19
C ASN A 197 7.48 7.79 -29.44
N GLU A 198 6.56 6.84 -29.45
CA GLU A 198 5.56 6.70 -30.50
C GLU A 198 4.21 7.25 -30.02
N VAL A 199 3.60 8.14 -30.81
CA VAL A 199 2.25 8.63 -30.55
C VAL A 199 1.25 7.49 -30.72
N LEU A 200 0.46 7.25 -29.68
CA LEU A 200 -0.64 6.30 -29.74
C LEU A 200 -1.88 6.97 -30.33
N HIS A 201 -2.67 6.19 -31.04
CA HIS A 201 -3.94 6.63 -31.61
C HIS A 201 -5.05 5.68 -31.17
N VAL A 202 -6.17 6.25 -30.71
CA VAL A 202 -7.40 5.47 -30.52
C VAL A 202 -7.93 5.11 -31.92
N PRO A 203 -8.27 3.84 -32.20
CA PRO A 203 -8.74 3.44 -33.52
C PRO A 203 -10.05 4.14 -33.92
N ASP A 204 -10.15 4.53 -35.20
CA ASP A 204 -11.38 5.10 -35.80
C ASP A 204 -12.42 4.01 -36.18
N ASP A 205 -12.44 2.88 -35.48
CA ASP A 205 -13.29 1.71 -35.77
C ASP A 205 -14.61 1.71 -34.96
N GLY A 206 -14.89 2.82 -34.26
CA GLY A 206 -16.03 2.94 -33.35
C GLY A 206 -15.76 2.42 -31.94
N THR A 207 -14.52 1.98 -31.64
CA THR A 207 -14.08 1.76 -30.26
C THR A 207 -13.89 3.10 -29.54
N TYR A 208 -14.20 3.14 -28.25
CA TYR A 208 -14.05 4.32 -27.41
C TYR A 208 -12.72 4.31 -26.62
N GLY A 209 -11.70 3.62 -27.15
CA GLY A 209 -10.44 3.46 -26.46
C GLY A 209 -9.44 2.53 -27.13
N LEU A 210 -8.24 2.47 -26.56
CA LEU A 210 -7.13 1.62 -26.96
C LEU A 210 -6.68 0.80 -25.74
N ASN A 211 -6.54 -0.50 -25.91
CA ASN A 211 -5.89 -1.38 -24.94
C ASN A 211 -4.62 -1.97 -25.56
N THR A 212 -3.47 -1.74 -24.94
CA THR A 212 -2.20 -2.26 -25.41
C THR A 212 -1.33 -2.75 -24.25
N THR A 213 -0.40 -3.65 -24.56
CA THR A 213 0.57 -4.18 -23.61
C THR A 213 1.97 -3.95 -24.16
N LEU A 214 2.80 -3.29 -23.37
CA LEU A 214 4.18 -2.95 -23.70
C LEU A 214 5.12 -3.89 -22.96
N GLY A 215 6.23 -4.28 -23.60
CA GLY A 215 7.21 -5.19 -23.00
C GLY A 215 6.79 -6.67 -23.02
N LYS A 216 7.52 -7.50 -22.26
CA LYS A 216 7.27 -8.94 -22.11
C LYS A 216 6.85 -9.26 -20.68
N THR A 217 6.01 -10.28 -20.52
CA THR A 217 5.65 -10.78 -19.19
C THR A 217 6.86 -11.38 -18.47
N PRO A 218 6.95 -11.28 -17.12
CA PRO A 218 5.97 -10.68 -16.21
C PRO A 218 6.05 -9.14 -16.08
N SER A 219 7.08 -8.50 -16.62
CA SER A 219 7.36 -7.06 -16.54
C SER A 219 6.60 -6.22 -17.58
N ALA A 220 5.39 -6.66 -17.95
CA ALA A 220 4.61 -6.00 -18.98
C ALA A 220 3.89 -4.77 -18.41
N VAL A 221 3.86 -3.68 -19.17
CA VAL A 221 3.07 -2.49 -18.84
C VAL A 221 1.78 -2.52 -19.63
N HIS A 222 0.64 -2.53 -18.94
CA HIS A 222 -0.67 -2.51 -19.56
C HIS A 222 -1.18 -1.08 -19.63
N LEU A 223 -1.62 -0.65 -20.81
CA LEU A 223 -2.19 0.68 -21.06
C LEU A 223 -3.63 0.53 -21.57
N ASP A 224 -4.57 1.19 -20.90
CA ASP A 224 -5.99 1.27 -21.23
C ASP A 224 -6.39 2.76 -21.37
N TRP A 225 -6.41 3.26 -22.60
CA TRP A 225 -6.87 4.60 -22.93
C TRP A 225 -8.36 4.55 -23.28
N LYS A 226 -9.19 5.31 -22.57
CA LYS A 226 -10.63 5.45 -22.83
C LYS A 226 -11.01 6.91 -23.04
N LEU A 227 -11.64 7.21 -24.17
CA LEU A 227 -12.12 8.56 -24.52
C LEU A 227 -13.29 9.02 -23.64
N PHE A 228 -14.06 8.06 -23.12
CA PHE A 228 -15.16 8.33 -22.21
C PHE A 228 -15.22 7.29 -21.09
N ARG A 229 -14.83 7.71 -19.90
CA ARG A 229 -15.08 7.02 -18.65
C ARG A 229 -16.10 7.84 -17.86
N GLU A 230 -17.13 7.18 -17.34
CA GLU A 230 -18.14 7.84 -16.52
C GLU A 230 -17.45 8.65 -15.41
N LYS A 231 -17.83 9.94 -15.26
CA LYS A 231 -17.27 10.92 -14.33
C LYS A 231 -15.84 11.41 -14.59
N LEU A 232 -15.02 10.67 -15.33
CA LEU A 232 -13.60 11.00 -15.57
C LEU A 232 -13.31 11.52 -16.99
N GLY A 233 -14.21 11.30 -17.96
CA GLY A 233 -14.01 11.76 -19.33
C GLY A 233 -12.90 10.99 -20.05
N ASN A 234 -11.98 11.69 -20.71
CA ASN A 234 -10.85 11.08 -21.40
C ASN A 234 -9.79 10.68 -20.37
N SER A 235 -9.46 9.40 -20.32
CA SER A 235 -8.61 8.81 -19.27
C SER A 235 -7.65 7.79 -19.83
N VAL A 236 -6.46 7.73 -19.24
CA VAL A 236 -5.42 6.74 -19.55
C VAL A 236 -5.08 6.03 -18.26
N ARG A 237 -5.28 4.72 -18.24
CA ARG A 237 -4.84 3.87 -17.15
C ARG A 237 -3.59 3.12 -17.56
N VAL A 238 -2.53 3.23 -16.77
CA VAL A 238 -1.30 2.48 -16.92
C VAL A 238 -1.14 1.58 -15.69
N SER A 239 -0.94 0.28 -15.90
CA SER A 239 -0.85 -0.71 -14.84
C SER A 239 0.39 -1.60 -15.01
N THR A 240 1.11 -1.81 -13.92
CA THR A 240 2.17 -2.79 -13.74
C THR A 240 1.77 -3.78 -12.64
N GLU A 241 2.63 -4.74 -12.33
CA GLU A 241 2.48 -5.62 -11.17
C GLU A 241 2.53 -4.85 -9.84
N THR A 242 3.19 -3.69 -9.80
CA THR A 242 3.42 -2.92 -8.58
C THR A 242 2.45 -1.76 -8.43
N MET A 243 2.09 -1.10 -9.52
CA MET A 243 1.34 0.15 -9.46
C MET A 243 0.33 0.30 -10.60
N THR A 244 -0.79 0.94 -10.31
CA THR A 244 -1.75 1.42 -11.30
C THR A 244 -1.87 2.94 -11.20
N ILE A 245 -1.65 3.64 -12.30
CA ILE A 245 -1.90 5.07 -12.43
C ILE A 245 -3.08 5.28 -13.38
N THR A 246 -4.08 6.04 -12.98
CA THR A 246 -5.16 6.51 -13.87
C THR A 246 -5.06 8.01 -14.01
N VAL A 247 -4.65 8.49 -15.18
CA VAL A 247 -4.62 9.90 -15.56
C VAL A 247 -5.95 10.24 -16.23
N TYR A 248 -6.54 11.38 -15.90
CA TYR A 248 -7.76 11.84 -16.53
C TYR A 248 -7.80 13.36 -16.67
N MET A 249 -8.45 13.81 -17.74
CA MET A 249 -8.49 15.21 -18.12
C MET A 249 -9.74 15.91 -17.58
N THR A 250 -9.53 17.00 -16.85
CA THR A 250 -10.56 18.03 -16.68
C THR A 250 -10.57 18.92 -17.92
N ARG A 251 -11.74 19.11 -18.52
CA ARG A 251 -11.90 19.95 -19.73
C ARG A 251 -11.77 21.43 -19.40
N ALA A 252 -11.30 22.21 -20.38
CA ALA A 252 -11.32 23.65 -20.34
C ALA A 252 -12.73 24.23 -20.21
N GLY A 253 -12.83 25.46 -19.73
CA GLY A 253 -14.08 26.22 -19.62
C GLY A 253 -14.87 25.96 -18.34
N ILE A 254 -14.34 25.15 -17.41
CA ILE A 254 -14.85 25.09 -16.05
C ILE A 254 -14.54 26.41 -15.36
N LYS A 255 -15.52 26.97 -14.65
CA LYS A 255 -15.34 28.22 -13.92
C LYS A 255 -14.96 27.96 -12.48
N ASP A 256 -13.96 28.68 -12.00
CA ASP A 256 -13.60 28.67 -10.58
C ASP A 256 -14.63 29.44 -9.72
N LYS A 257 -14.35 29.58 -8.42
CA LYS A 257 -15.24 30.27 -7.47
C LYS A 257 -15.47 31.75 -7.83
N GLY A 258 -14.53 32.40 -8.51
CA GLY A 258 -14.66 33.79 -8.97
C GLY A 258 -15.19 33.92 -10.40
N GLY A 259 -15.54 32.81 -11.05
CA GLY A 259 -16.09 32.81 -12.41
C GLY A 259 -15.06 32.83 -13.53
N VAL A 260 -13.77 32.68 -13.22
CA VAL A 260 -12.69 32.61 -14.21
C VAL A 260 -12.68 31.24 -14.86
N GLU A 261 -12.72 31.23 -16.20
CA GLU A 261 -12.62 30.01 -17.00
C GLU A 261 -11.21 29.43 -16.90
N GLN A 262 -11.14 28.16 -16.50
CA GLN A 262 -9.90 27.42 -16.33
C GLN A 262 -9.50 26.73 -17.63
N PRO A 263 -8.18 26.58 -17.90
CA PRO A 263 -7.69 25.75 -18.99
C PRO A 263 -8.01 24.27 -18.72
N ALA A 264 -7.83 23.40 -19.71
CA ALA A 264 -7.83 21.97 -19.40
C ALA A 264 -6.62 21.61 -18.52
N TYR A 265 -6.76 20.61 -17.68
CA TYR A 265 -5.67 20.11 -16.85
C TYR A 265 -5.82 18.62 -16.60
N LEU A 266 -4.70 17.98 -16.26
CA LEU A 266 -4.67 16.58 -15.88
C LEU A 266 -4.88 16.44 -14.38
N ASN A 267 -5.45 15.32 -14.00
CA ASN A 267 -5.50 14.80 -12.64
C ASN A 267 -5.03 13.35 -12.70
N PHE A 268 -4.68 12.78 -11.57
CA PHE A 268 -4.41 11.36 -11.53
C PHE A 268 -4.78 10.70 -10.21
N GLU A 269 -4.99 9.38 -10.29
CA GLU A 269 -5.08 8.47 -9.17
C GLU A 269 -3.93 7.46 -9.29
N ALA A 270 -3.21 7.25 -8.20
CA ALA A 270 -2.19 6.23 -8.06
C ALA A 270 -2.68 5.15 -7.09
N THR A 271 -2.46 3.89 -7.41
CA THR A 271 -2.74 2.75 -6.53
C THR A 271 -1.54 1.83 -6.51
N LEU A 272 -1.01 1.53 -5.34
CA LEU A 272 -0.04 0.46 -5.18
C LEU A 272 -0.81 -0.87 -5.14
N ASN A 273 -0.51 -1.76 -6.08
CA ASN A 273 -1.15 -3.07 -6.23
C ASN A 273 -0.51 -4.13 -5.30
N ARG A 274 0.76 -3.91 -4.94
CA ARG A 274 1.52 -4.66 -3.92
C ARG A 274 2.48 -3.71 -3.22
N ALA A 275 3.12 -4.17 -2.14
CA ALA A 275 4.21 -3.44 -1.53
C ALA A 275 5.37 -3.31 -2.54
N PRO A 276 5.90 -2.11 -2.78
CA PRO A 276 7.14 -1.93 -3.52
C PRO A 276 8.30 -2.69 -2.88
N ASP A 277 9.22 -3.19 -3.70
CA ASP A 277 10.39 -3.94 -3.25
C ASP A 277 11.46 -3.02 -2.62
N HIS A 278 11.34 -1.70 -2.86
CA HIS A 278 12.25 -0.65 -2.39
C HIS A 278 11.50 0.51 -1.74
N ASP A 279 12.23 1.38 -1.05
CA ASP A 279 11.66 2.63 -0.53
C ASP A 279 11.28 3.54 -1.70
N LEU A 280 10.11 4.19 -1.60
CA LEU A 280 9.64 5.10 -2.64
C LEU A 280 10.20 6.51 -2.43
N ARG A 281 10.64 7.14 -3.51
CA ARG A 281 11.03 8.56 -3.62
C ARG A 281 9.89 9.37 -4.23
N GLY A 282 10.05 10.69 -4.31
CA GLY A 282 9.02 11.60 -4.78
C GLY A 282 8.08 12.07 -3.67
N PHE A 283 7.31 13.12 -3.96
CA PHE A 283 6.45 13.77 -2.96
C PHE A 283 5.34 12.84 -2.45
N MET A 284 4.87 11.87 -3.24
CA MET A 284 3.97 10.82 -2.76
C MET A 284 4.73 9.60 -2.23
N GLY A 285 5.92 9.27 -2.76
CA GLY A 285 6.68 8.12 -2.27
C GLY A 285 7.11 8.25 -0.81
N GLN A 286 7.45 9.47 -0.36
CA GLN A 286 7.78 9.71 1.04
C GLN A 286 6.61 9.37 1.99
N SER A 287 5.37 9.67 1.58
CA SER A 287 4.18 9.31 2.35
C SER A 287 4.04 7.79 2.52
N TYR A 288 4.38 7.00 1.49
CA TYR A 288 4.38 5.54 1.60
C TYR A 288 5.37 5.04 2.66
N ASN A 289 6.59 5.61 2.69
CA ASN A 289 7.61 5.25 3.67
C ASN A 289 7.16 5.61 5.10
N ASN A 290 6.36 6.67 5.27
CA ASN A 290 5.74 7.00 6.55
C ASN A 290 4.76 5.91 7.00
N VAL A 291 3.90 5.42 6.11
CA VAL A 291 3.00 4.29 6.42
C VAL A 291 3.80 3.05 6.81
N ARG A 292 4.85 2.72 6.04
CA ARG A 292 5.67 1.53 6.23
C ARG A 292 6.42 1.53 7.57
N SER A 293 7.03 2.65 7.93
CA SER A 293 7.87 2.72 9.12
C SER A 293 7.09 2.64 10.44
N SER A 294 5.74 2.60 10.40
CA SER A 294 4.87 2.80 11.57
C SER A 294 5.21 4.08 12.36
N THR A 295 6.02 4.97 11.77
CA THR A 295 6.39 6.27 12.32
C THR A 295 5.27 7.24 11.99
N ARG A 296 4.03 6.84 12.24
CA ARG A 296 2.91 7.76 12.36
C ARG A 296 3.11 8.52 13.66
N LYS A 297 4.11 9.40 13.70
CA LYS A 297 3.93 10.61 14.48
C LYS A 297 2.81 11.32 13.73
N LEU A 298 1.58 11.14 14.21
CA LEU A 298 0.53 12.13 14.05
C LEU A 298 1.09 13.42 14.66
N GLN A 299 2.07 14.06 14.01
CA GLN A 299 2.23 15.48 14.18
C GLN A 299 0.90 16.01 13.70
N ALA A 300 0.22 16.72 14.59
CA ALA A 300 -0.90 17.55 14.19
C ALA A 300 -0.32 18.55 13.19
N VAL A 301 -0.27 18.15 11.92
CA VAL A 301 0.01 19.07 10.84
C VAL A 301 -1.18 20.03 10.88
N PRO A 302 -0.93 21.35 10.95
CA PRO A 302 -2.01 22.31 10.78
C PRO A 302 -2.80 21.91 9.53
N GLU A 303 -4.11 22.09 9.58
CA GLU A 303 -5.10 21.70 8.56
C GLU A 303 -4.73 22.18 7.13
N TRP A 304 -3.76 23.07 7.03
CA TRP A 304 -3.08 23.57 5.83
C TRP A 304 -1.61 23.79 6.20
N GLY A 305 -0.66 23.06 5.61
CA GLY A 305 0.76 23.33 5.91
C GLY A 305 1.81 22.27 5.64
N TYR A 306 1.50 21.16 4.97
CA TYR A 306 2.56 20.25 4.54
C TYR A 306 3.20 20.73 3.23
N HIS A 307 3.99 21.80 3.34
CA HIS A 307 4.79 22.32 2.23
C HIS A 307 6.08 21.51 2.17
N HIS A 308 6.00 20.35 1.53
CA HIS A 308 7.21 19.74 1.00
C HIS A 308 7.93 20.76 0.11
N ASN A 309 9.21 20.98 0.34
CA ASN A 309 9.98 21.89 -0.50
C ASN A 309 10.04 21.29 -1.91
N ALA A 310 9.24 21.82 -2.85
CA ALA A 310 9.08 21.25 -4.19
C ALA A 310 10.42 21.04 -4.92
N SER A 311 11.42 21.89 -4.65
CA SER A 311 12.77 21.77 -5.24
C SER A 311 13.49 20.47 -4.86
N GLU A 312 13.10 19.78 -3.79
CA GLU A 312 13.65 18.46 -3.43
C GLU A 312 13.22 17.35 -4.40
N TYR A 313 12.14 17.57 -5.16
CA TYR A 313 11.58 16.60 -6.10
C TYR A 313 11.74 17.02 -7.57
N GLU A 314 12.39 18.15 -7.83
CA GLU A 314 12.53 18.68 -9.18
C GLU A 314 13.40 17.78 -10.06
N LEU A 315 12.94 17.54 -11.29
CA LEU A 315 13.60 16.71 -12.29
C LEU A 315 14.02 17.57 -13.49
N PRO A 316 15.09 17.18 -14.21
CA PRO A 316 15.48 17.86 -15.45
C PRO A 316 14.49 17.63 -16.60
N ASP A 317 13.78 16.49 -16.61
CA ASP A 317 12.76 16.10 -17.59
C ASP A 317 11.81 15.04 -16.99
N TYR A 318 10.94 14.44 -17.80
CA TYR A 318 10.01 13.39 -17.34
C TYR A 318 10.71 12.10 -16.88
N PHE A 319 11.90 11.77 -17.39
CA PHE A 319 12.49 10.43 -17.30
C PHE A 319 13.97 10.53 -16.93
N SER A 320 14.23 10.89 -15.68
CA SER A 320 15.57 11.27 -15.21
C SER A 320 16.31 10.19 -14.42
N ILE A 321 15.70 8.99 -14.25
CA ILE A 321 16.31 7.85 -13.54
C ILE A 321 16.78 6.76 -14.51
#